data_AF-A0A4Q6AC67-F1
#
_entry.id   AF-A0A4Q6AC67-F1
#
_cell.length_a   1.000
_cell.length_b   1.000
_cell.length_c   1.000
_cell.angle_alpha   90.00
_cell.angle_beta   90.00
_cell.angle_gamma   90.00
#
_symmetry.space_group_name_H-M   'P 1'
#
loop_
_entity.id
_entity.type
_entity.pdbx_description
1 polymer ?
#
loop_
_entity_poly.entity_id
_entity_poly.type
_entity_poly.pdbx_seq_one_letter_code
_entity_poly.pdbx_strand_id
1 'polypeptide(L)'
;KRTLGILSFCLLGLIACKKDYLEPQPFGRYSAEQLKSKKGIDGMLIGAYGMLDGQGIPGASGWMVGATNWVYGDVASDDAYKGTDAGDQPQMTEIEIYASQAANTYFRFKWLSLYEGVSRANDVIKLAGEIPELTEAEKKDYIAQARFLRAHFHFEAKRMWNKVPYIDEATTSFDNKTDIWPMIEADFKAAYDNLGETQNMVGKANKWAAGAYLAKTYLYQKKFADAKALYDVIIPNGQTANGKKYDLQDQYWKNFDVAFENSAEAVFSQQTQASGTVTGSAETSYELAYPYGGVWGCCGFFQPSQNLVNAFKTDANGLPLLDGSYNNQNLKSDEGITSSDPFTNDVTTPLDPRLDWTAGRRGVPYWDYGTHPGRSWIRDQAYAGPYSPK
;
A
#
# COMPACT_ATOMS: atom_id res chain seq x y z
N LYS A 1 -39.95 -58.11 41.15
CA LYS A 1 -39.81 -56.65 41.39
C LYS A 1 -38.35 -56.15 41.47
N ARG A 2 -37.33 -56.98 41.71
CA ARG A 2 -35.91 -56.55 41.74
C ARG A 2 -35.17 -56.54 40.38
N THR A 3 -35.66 -57.26 39.38
CA THR A 3 -35.05 -57.35 38.03
C THR A 3 -35.47 -56.23 37.07
N LEU A 4 -36.58 -55.52 37.34
CA LEU A 4 -37.04 -54.41 36.50
C LEU A 4 -36.30 -53.09 36.79
N GLY A 5 -35.70 -52.95 37.99
CA GLY A 5 -34.96 -51.74 38.37
C GLY A 5 -33.56 -51.65 37.74
N ILE A 6 -32.93 -52.79 37.44
CA ILE A 6 -31.56 -52.83 36.89
C ILE A 6 -31.56 -52.55 35.37
N LEU A 7 -32.62 -52.96 34.65
CA LEU A 7 -32.77 -52.62 33.22
C LEU A 7 -33.10 -51.13 33.00
N SER A 8 -33.85 -50.53 33.92
CA SER A 8 -34.21 -49.10 33.88
C SER A 8 -33.02 -48.18 34.18
N PHE A 9 -32.04 -48.65 34.97
CA PHE A 9 -30.83 -47.89 35.30
C PHE A 9 -29.75 -47.96 34.19
N CYS A 10 -29.74 -49.03 33.38
CA CYS A 10 -28.87 -49.12 32.20
C CYS A 10 -29.37 -48.28 31.00
N LEU A 11 -30.68 -48.02 30.91
CA LEU A 11 -31.25 -47.19 29.84
C LEU A 11 -31.01 -45.68 30.06
N LEU A 12 -30.77 -45.25 31.29
CA LEU A 12 -30.51 -43.84 31.65
C LEU A 12 -29.04 -43.41 31.44
N GLY A 13 -28.11 -44.35 31.27
CA GLY A 13 -26.70 -44.06 30.99
C GLY A 13 -26.39 -43.75 29.51
N LEU A 14 -27.35 -43.99 28.61
CA LEU A 14 -27.18 -43.77 27.17
C LEU A 14 -27.66 -42.38 26.69
N ILE A 15 -28.28 -41.59 27.58
CA ILE A 15 -28.46 -40.14 27.37
C ILE A 15 -27.19 -39.44 27.88
N ALA A 16 -26.04 -39.91 27.40
CA ALA A 16 -24.78 -39.20 27.53
C ALA A 16 -24.99 -37.80 26.93
N CYS A 17 -24.51 -36.79 27.65
CA CYS A 17 -24.55 -35.37 27.26
C CYS A 17 -24.32 -35.24 25.75
N LYS A 18 -25.28 -34.63 25.04
CA LYS A 18 -25.04 -34.21 23.65
C LYS A 18 -23.74 -33.42 23.65
N LYS A 19 -22.78 -33.82 22.80
CA LYS A 19 -21.45 -33.18 22.72
C LYS A 19 -21.56 -31.65 22.61
N ASP A 20 -22.62 -31.17 21.95
CA ASP A 20 -22.97 -29.76 21.79
C ASP A 20 -23.13 -28.97 23.12
N TYR A 21 -23.43 -29.63 24.25
CA TYR A 21 -23.49 -28.98 25.57
C TYR A 21 -22.10 -28.80 26.20
N LEU A 22 -21.14 -29.67 25.85
CA LEU A 22 -19.76 -29.63 26.33
C LEU A 22 -18.85 -28.79 25.42
N GLU A 23 -19.27 -28.54 24.18
CA GLU A 23 -18.55 -27.74 23.18
C GLU A 23 -19.44 -26.58 22.65
N PRO A 24 -19.83 -25.61 23.51
CA PRO A 24 -20.62 -24.48 23.06
C PRO A 24 -19.81 -23.66 22.03
N GLN A 25 -20.44 -23.36 20.89
CA GLN A 25 -19.86 -22.44 19.92
C GLN A 25 -19.72 -21.05 20.55
N PRO A 26 -18.63 -20.31 20.29
CA PRO A 26 -18.45 -18.98 20.83
C PRO A 26 -19.54 -18.04 20.26
N PHE A 27 -20.25 -17.33 21.13
CA PHE A 27 -21.18 -16.29 20.69
C PHE A 27 -20.40 -15.05 20.23
N GLY A 28 -20.70 -14.55 19.03
CA GLY A 28 -20.10 -13.32 18.49
C GLY A 28 -18.68 -13.47 17.92
N ARG A 29 -18.18 -14.69 17.73
CA ARG A 29 -16.92 -15.00 17.02
C ARG A 29 -17.11 -16.26 16.19
N TYR A 30 -16.34 -16.41 15.11
CA TYR A 30 -16.30 -17.66 14.37
C TYR A 30 -15.44 -18.69 15.11
N SER A 31 -15.89 -19.94 15.19
CA SER A 31 -15.02 -21.06 15.56
C SER A 31 -14.14 -21.47 14.39
N ALA A 32 -13.03 -22.14 14.67
CA ALA A 32 -12.15 -22.68 13.63
C ALA A 32 -12.91 -23.61 12.66
N GLU A 33 -13.90 -24.35 13.15
CA GLU A 33 -14.71 -25.24 12.32
C GLU A 33 -15.66 -24.46 11.39
N GLN A 34 -16.25 -23.36 11.85
CA GLN A 34 -17.09 -22.51 11.01
C GLN A 34 -16.31 -21.85 9.86
N LEU A 35 -15.00 -21.66 10.03
CA LEU A 35 -14.12 -21.11 8.99
C LEU A 35 -13.77 -22.13 7.90
N LYS A 36 -13.95 -23.45 8.13
CA LYS A 36 -13.68 -24.50 7.14
C LYS A 36 -14.75 -24.62 6.05
N SER A 37 -15.06 -23.50 5.41
CA SER A 37 -15.99 -23.39 4.29
C SER A 37 -15.47 -22.39 3.26
N LYS A 38 -16.00 -22.44 2.03
CA LYS A 38 -15.72 -21.47 0.95
C LYS A 38 -15.93 -20.04 1.42
N LYS A 39 -17.04 -19.79 2.11
CA LYS A 39 -17.33 -18.47 2.68
C LYS A 39 -16.31 -18.05 3.75
N GLY A 40 -15.86 -19.00 4.58
CA GLY A 40 -14.86 -18.75 5.62
C GLY A 40 -13.51 -18.36 5.03
N ILE A 41 -13.00 -19.14 4.07
CA ILE A 41 -11.72 -18.84 3.42
C ILE A 41 -11.79 -17.58 2.54
N ASP A 42 -12.90 -17.33 1.84
CA ASP A 42 -13.13 -16.07 1.12
C ASP A 42 -13.02 -14.87 2.08
N GLY A 43 -13.67 -14.94 3.24
CA GLY A 43 -13.60 -13.90 4.26
C GLY A 43 -12.19 -13.69 4.81
N MET A 44 -11.44 -14.77 5.03
CA MET A 44 -10.05 -14.67 5.49
C MET A 44 -9.12 -14.10 4.42
N LEU A 45 -9.31 -14.48 3.15
CA LEU A 45 -8.55 -13.91 2.04
C LEU A 45 -8.86 -12.42 1.85
N ILE A 46 -10.14 -12.02 1.93
CA ILE A 46 -10.53 -10.61 1.94
C ILE A 46 -9.86 -9.88 3.12
N GLY A 47 -9.82 -10.48 4.30
CA GLY A 47 -9.14 -9.93 5.47
C GLY A 47 -7.62 -9.77 5.28
N ALA A 48 -6.98 -10.62 4.48
CA ALA A 48 -5.56 -10.48 4.10
C ALA A 48 -5.35 -9.37 3.06
N TYR A 49 -6.24 -9.26 2.05
CA TYR A 49 -6.24 -8.13 1.11
C TYR A 49 -6.48 -6.79 1.83
N GLY A 50 -7.35 -6.78 2.83
CA GLY A 50 -7.64 -5.61 3.67
C GLY A 50 -6.49 -5.15 4.55
N MET A 51 -5.31 -5.77 4.48
CA MET A 51 -4.08 -5.26 5.12
C MET A 51 -3.19 -4.50 4.14
N LEU A 52 -3.54 -4.40 2.84
CA LEU A 52 -2.75 -3.65 1.86
C LEU A 52 -2.68 -2.14 2.18
N ASP A 53 -3.75 -1.58 2.75
CA ASP A 53 -3.80 -0.19 3.24
C ASP A 53 -3.12 -0.02 4.62
N GLY A 54 -2.64 -1.13 5.17
CA GLY A 54 -1.99 -1.22 6.47
C GLY A 54 -2.88 -0.97 7.69
N GLN A 55 -4.18 -0.75 7.51
CA GLN A 55 -5.10 -0.36 8.57
C GLN A 55 -5.46 -1.51 9.52
N GLY A 56 -6.19 -1.18 10.60
CA GLY A 56 -6.66 -2.17 11.58
C GLY A 56 -5.67 -2.45 12.72
N ILE A 57 -4.53 -1.75 12.75
CA ILE A 57 -3.59 -1.80 13.88
C ILE A 57 -4.00 -0.74 14.93
N PRO A 58 -4.35 -1.15 16.18
CA PRO A 58 -4.75 -0.19 17.21
C PRO A 58 -3.68 0.87 17.48
N GLY A 59 -4.04 2.14 17.33
CA GLY A 59 -3.16 3.29 17.55
C GLY A 59 -2.31 3.70 16.34
N ALA A 60 -2.36 2.97 15.23
CA ALA A 60 -1.74 3.39 13.98
C ALA A 60 -2.63 4.37 13.22
N SER A 61 -2.00 5.30 12.50
CA SER A 61 -2.67 6.20 11.56
C SER A 61 -2.34 5.84 10.11
N GLY A 62 -3.22 6.22 9.18
CA GLY A 62 -3.07 6.02 7.73
C GLY A 62 -1.68 6.28 7.18
N TRP A 63 -1.18 7.49 7.43
CA TRP A 63 0.12 7.96 6.93
C TRP A 63 1.33 7.23 7.53
N MET A 64 1.16 6.44 8.60
CA MET A 64 2.23 5.62 9.19
C MET A 64 2.33 4.23 8.55
N VAL A 65 1.24 3.69 7.99
CA VAL A 65 1.17 2.28 7.61
C VAL A 65 0.79 2.05 6.14
N GLY A 66 0.18 3.04 5.50
CA GLY A 66 -0.35 2.93 4.15
C GLY A 66 0.69 2.58 3.07
N ALA A 67 0.18 2.10 1.93
CA ALA A 67 0.98 1.60 0.82
C ALA A 67 1.77 2.69 0.08
N THR A 68 1.34 3.95 0.19
CA THR A 68 1.97 5.10 -0.47
C THR A 68 3.40 5.32 0.02
N ASN A 69 3.66 5.02 1.29
CA ASN A 69 4.97 5.16 1.93
C ASN A 69 5.61 6.56 1.76
N TRP A 70 4.83 7.62 1.51
CA TRP A 70 5.36 8.97 1.24
C TRP A 70 6.25 9.49 2.38
N VAL A 71 6.01 9.05 3.61
CA VAL A 71 6.87 9.37 4.77
C VAL A 71 8.25 8.70 4.70
N TYR A 72 8.30 7.45 4.22
CA TYR A 72 9.52 6.63 4.22
C TYR A 72 10.27 6.65 2.89
N GLY A 73 9.59 7.04 1.82
CA GLY A 73 10.15 7.25 0.50
C GLY A 73 10.43 8.73 0.29
N ASP A 74 9.40 9.48 -0.10
CA ASP A 74 9.54 10.85 -0.61
C ASP A 74 10.10 11.83 0.44
N VAL A 75 9.56 11.84 1.66
CA VAL A 75 10.05 12.68 2.77
C VAL A 75 11.42 12.25 3.28
N ALA A 76 11.75 10.97 3.19
CA ALA A 76 13.07 10.45 3.49
C ALA A 76 14.02 10.51 2.29
N SER A 77 13.69 11.31 1.27
CA SER A 77 14.47 11.51 0.04
C SER A 77 14.57 13.01 -0.28
N ASP A 78 14.96 13.33 -1.51
CA ASP A 78 15.01 14.70 -2.01
C ASP A 78 13.71 15.17 -2.69
N ASP A 79 12.65 14.36 -2.73
CA ASP A 79 11.41 14.70 -3.43
C ASP A 79 10.47 15.61 -2.62
N ALA A 80 10.41 15.44 -1.30
CA ALA A 80 9.49 16.20 -0.46
C ALA A 80 10.11 16.60 0.88
N TYR A 81 9.72 17.78 1.35
CA TYR A 81 9.81 18.11 2.76
C TYR A 81 8.64 17.48 3.52
N LYS A 82 8.83 17.22 4.82
CA LYS A 82 7.75 16.80 5.72
C LYS A 82 6.55 17.74 5.62
N GLY A 83 6.81 19.04 5.50
CA GLY A 83 5.81 20.09 5.44
C GLY A 83 5.34 20.58 6.81
N THR A 84 4.15 21.18 6.85
CA THR A 84 3.49 21.76 8.03
C THR A 84 4.39 22.77 8.76
N ASP A 85 4.62 22.62 10.06
CA ASP A 85 5.62 23.33 10.86
C ASP A 85 6.53 22.35 11.61
N ALA A 86 7.58 22.86 12.27
CA ALA A 86 8.57 22.03 12.98
C ALA A 86 7.99 21.23 14.17
N GLY A 87 6.89 21.67 14.78
CA GLY A 87 6.36 21.08 16.01
C GLY A 87 5.37 19.93 15.79
N ASP A 88 4.74 19.88 14.62
CA ASP A 88 3.73 18.89 14.27
C ASP A 88 4.35 17.61 13.68
N GLN A 89 3.90 16.44 14.14
CA GLN A 89 4.50 15.12 13.85
C GLN A 89 6.05 15.11 13.90
N PRO A 90 6.69 15.42 15.03
CA PRO A 90 8.15 15.58 15.12
C PRO A 90 8.91 14.29 14.77
N GLN A 91 8.31 13.12 15.00
CA GLN A 91 8.87 11.82 14.62
C GLN A 91 9.01 11.64 13.10
N MET A 92 8.23 12.38 12.29
CA MET A 92 8.38 12.40 10.84
C MET A 92 9.58 13.27 10.43
N THR A 93 9.83 14.38 11.13
CA THR A 93 11.07 15.18 10.96
C THR A 93 12.31 14.33 11.27
N GLU A 94 12.28 13.49 12.30
CA GLU A 94 13.39 12.56 12.59
C GLU A 94 13.66 11.58 11.43
N ILE A 95 12.65 11.24 10.63
CA ILE A 95 12.81 10.39 9.44
C ILE A 95 13.43 11.20 8.31
N GLU A 96 12.88 12.38 8.01
CA GLU A 96 13.37 13.34 7.00
C GLU A 96 14.87 13.63 7.13
N ILE A 97 15.34 13.89 8.36
CA ILE A 97 16.75 14.25 8.61
C ILE A 97 17.64 13.05 8.97
N TYR A 98 17.13 11.82 8.83
CA TYR A 98 17.83 10.58 9.18
C TYR A 98 18.33 10.51 10.64
N ALA A 99 17.61 11.11 11.59
CA ALA A 99 17.92 11.12 13.02
C ALA A 99 16.99 10.21 13.86
N SER A 100 16.24 9.33 13.19
CA SER A 100 15.27 8.43 13.80
C SER A 100 15.84 7.53 14.89
N GLN A 101 15.10 7.43 15.99
CA GLN A 101 15.44 6.57 17.12
C GLN A 101 14.66 5.25 17.09
N ALA A 102 15.14 4.22 17.81
CA ALA A 102 14.47 2.93 17.90
C ALA A 102 13.05 3.01 18.50
N ALA A 103 12.76 4.05 19.29
CA ALA A 103 11.44 4.29 19.87
C ALA A 103 10.47 5.02 18.91
N ASN A 104 10.88 5.33 17.67
CA ASN A 104 10.05 6.04 16.72
C ASN A 104 8.84 5.18 16.31
N THR A 105 7.63 5.70 16.57
CA THR A 105 6.40 4.92 16.50
C THR A 105 5.99 4.58 15.06
N TYR A 106 6.44 5.38 14.08
CA TYR A 106 6.18 5.15 12.66
C TYR A 106 6.73 3.78 12.24
N PHE A 107 8.00 3.47 12.56
CA PHE A 107 8.58 2.17 12.24
C PHE A 107 7.90 1.02 12.98
N ARG A 108 7.51 1.24 14.25
CA ARG A 108 6.78 0.24 15.04
C ARG A 108 5.45 -0.13 14.38
N PHE A 109 4.64 0.86 14.02
CA PHE A 109 3.32 0.61 13.43
C PHE A 109 3.42 0.02 12.03
N LYS A 110 4.36 0.50 11.20
CA LYS A 110 4.63 -0.12 9.90
C LYS A 110 5.02 -1.58 10.04
N TRP A 111 5.90 -1.92 11.00
CA TRP A 111 6.27 -3.30 11.28
C TRP A 111 5.06 -4.16 11.68
N LEU A 112 4.26 -3.70 12.64
CA LEU A 112 3.08 -4.42 13.11
C LEU A 112 2.09 -4.68 11.98
N SER A 113 1.84 -3.67 11.15
CA SER A 113 0.93 -3.75 10.02
C SER A 113 1.38 -4.80 8.99
N LEU A 114 2.66 -4.78 8.60
CA LEU A 114 3.20 -5.74 7.64
C LEU A 114 3.15 -7.18 8.15
N TYR A 115 3.51 -7.42 9.42
CA TYR A 115 3.48 -8.77 9.99
C TYR A 115 2.07 -9.28 10.33
N GLU A 116 1.12 -8.38 10.59
CA GLU A 116 -0.31 -8.74 10.63
C GLU A 116 -0.77 -9.23 9.24
N GLY A 117 -0.39 -8.53 8.17
CA GLY A 117 -0.63 -8.97 6.80
C GLY A 117 -0.02 -10.35 6.49
N VAL A 118 1.23 -10.58 6.91
CA VAL A 118 1.90 -11.89 6.81
C VAL A 118 1.12 -12.98 7.56
N SER A 119 0.70 -12.71 8.80
CA SER A 119 -0.05 -13.67 9.61
C SER A 119 -1.36 -14.07 8.92
N ARG A 120 -2.13 -13.10 8.43
CA ARG A 120 -3.41 -13.37 7.75
C ARG A 120 -3.23 -14.18 6.47
N ALA A 121 -2.18 -13.88 5.69
CA ALA A 121 -1.85 -14.67 4.51
C ALA A 121 -1.50 -16.13 4.89
N ASN A 122 -0.72 -16.33 5.96
CA ASN A 122 -0.39 -17.66 6.47
C ASN A 122 -1.64 -18.43 6.92
N ASP A 123 -2.60 -17.75 7.54
CA ASP A 123 -3.85 -18.39 7.99
C ASP A 123 -4.72 -18.86 6.82
N VAL A 124 -4.76 -18.10 5.71
CA VAL A 124 -5.43 -18.54 4.47
C VAL A 124 -4.75 -19.79 3.89
N ILE A 125 -3.41 -19.81 3.84
CA ILE A 125 -2.63 -20.95 3.32
C ILE A 125 -2.92 -22.22 4.14
N LYS A 126 -2.92 -22.11 5.47
CA LYS A 126 -3.24 -23.22 6.38
C LYS A 126 -4.66 -23.72 6.14
N LEU A 127 -5.64 -22.80 6.17
CA LEU A 127 -7.05 -23.15 6.07
C LEU A 127 -7.40 -23.78 4.72
N ALA A 128 -6.79 -23.34 3.61
CA ALA A 128 -6.99 -23.94 2.29
C ALA A 128 -6.65 -25.45 2.28
N GLY A 129 -5.76 -25.89 3.17
CA GLY A 129 -5.40 -27.30 3.37
C GLY A 129 -6.50 -28.15 4.03
N GLU A 130 -7.41 -27.51 4.78
CA GLU A 130 -8.35 -28.17 5.69
C GLU A 130 -9.80 -28.18 5.19
N ILE A 131 -10.11 -27.46 4.09
CA ILE A 131 -11.48 -27.36 3.56
C ILE A 131 -11.73 -28.48 2.54
N PRO A 132 -12.61 -29.46 2.84
CA PRO A 132 -12.85 -30.61 1.96
C PRO A 132 -13.66 -30.26 0.69
N GLU A 133 -14.40 -29.15 0.70
CA GLU A 133 -15.26 -28.72 -0.41
C GLU A 133 -14.54 -27.89 -1.48
N LEU A 134 -13.26 -27.55 -1.28
CA LEU A 134 -12.45 -26.88 -2.30
C LEU A 134 -12.03 -27.88 -3.36
N THR A 135 -12.25 -27.54 -4.62
CA THR A 135 -11.57 -28.22 -5.73
C THR A 135 -10.07 -27.92 -5.67
N GLU A 136 -9.26 -28.78 -6.29
CA GLU A 136 -7.81 -28.54 -6.39
C GLU A 136 -7.47 -27.22 -7.08
N ALA A 137 -8.29 -26.79 -8.05
CA ALA A 137 -8.12 -25.50 -8.72
C ALA A 137 -8.41 -24.32 -7.77
N GLU A 138 -9.51 -24.36 -7.03
CA GLU A 138 -9.85 -23.33 -6.04
C GLU A 138 -8.78 -23.26 -4.95
N LYS A 139 -8.35 -24.41 -4.43
CA LYS A 139 -7.28 -24.48 -3.41
C LYS A 139 -5.99 -23.84 -3.89
N LYS A 140 -5.56 -24.13 -5.13
CA LYS A 140 -4.38 -23.51 -5.73
C LYS A 140 -4.54 -22.00 -5.87
N ASP A 141 -5.70 -21.52 -6.30
CA ASP A 141 -5.95 -20.09 -6.47
C ASP A 141 -5.91 -19.34 -5.12
N TYR A 142 -6.56 -19.85 -4.07
CA TYR A 142 -6.49 -19.25 -2.73
C TYR A 142 -5.06 -19.20 -2.19
N ILE A 143 -4.31 -20.30 -2.30
CA ILE A 143 -2.91 -20.37 -1.85
C ILE A 143 -2.03 -19.40 -2.65
N ALA A 144 -2.25 -19.30 -3.97
CA ALA A 144 -1.47 -18.43 -4.84
C ALA A 144 -1.73 -16.94 -4.53
N GLN A 145 -2.97 -16.54 -4.28
CA GLN A 145 -3.31 -15.17 -3.85
C GLN A 145 -2.71 -14.87 -2.47
N ALA A 146 -2.81 -15.80 -1.52
CA ALA A 146 -2.23 -15.62 -0.19
C ALA A 146 -0.70 -15.52 -0.22
N ARG A 147 -0.02 -16.32 -1.07
CA ARG A 147 1.44 -16.21 -1.28
C ARG A 147 1.84 -14.89 -1.92
N PHE A 148 1.08 -14.40 -2.90
CA PHE A 148 1.31 -13.05 -3.44
C PHE A 148 1.27 -11.98 -2.35
N LEU A 149 0.25 -12.02 -1.47
CA LEU A 149 0.13 -11.07 -0.36
C LEU A 149 1.25 -11.23 0.66
N ARG A 150 1.59 -12.48 1.05
CA ARG A 150 2.71 -12.75 1.97
C ARG A 150 4.02 -12.21 1.42
N ALA A 151 4.30 -12.43 0.13
CA ALA A 151 5.47 -11.90 -0.54
C ALA A 151 5.46 -10.37 -0.59
N HIS A 152 4.31 -9.75 -0.84
CA HIS A 152 4.15 -8.29 -0.81
C HIS A 152 4.54 -7.71 0.56
N PHE A 153 4.01 -8.26 1.66
CA PHE A 153 4.30 -7.74 3.00
C PHE A 153 5.77 -7.96 3.40
N HIS A 154 6.35 -9.12 3.09
CA HIS A 154 7.79 -9.37 3.32
C HIS A 154 8.68 -8.50 2.43
N PHE A 155 8.27 -8.23 1.19
CA PHE A 155 8.97 -7.33 0.27
C PHE A 155 9.02 -5.91 0.82
N GLU A 156 7.90 -5.37 1.31
CA GLU A 156 7.87 -4.06 1.98
C GLU A 156 8.75 -4.04 3.23
N ALA A 157 8.69 -5.08 4.07
CA ALA A 157 9.56 -5.18 5.26
C ALA A 157 11.05 -5.27 4.87
N LYS A 158 11.38 -6.00 3.82
CA LYS A 158 12.75 -6.14 3.29
C LYS A 158 13.29 -4.81 2.78
N ARG A 159 12.46 -4.00 2.12
CA ARG A 159 12.82 -2.64 1.66
C ARG A 159 13.07 -1.68 2.83
N MET A 160 12.26 -1.76 3.87
CA MET A 160 12.35 -0.88 5.04
C MET A 160 13.57 -1.19 5.93
N TRP A 161 13.80 -2.46 6.27
CA TRP A 161 14.78 -2.83 7.30
C TRP A 161 15.92 -3.71 6.81
N ASN A 162 15.84 -4.27 5.60
CA ASN A 162 16.76 -5.27 5.04
C ASN A 162 16.87 -6.59 5.84
N LYS A 163 17.13 -6.55 7.15
CA LYS A 163 17.24 -7.72 8.03
C LYS A 163 15.96 -7.94 8.83
N VAL A 164 15.09 -8.78 8.29
CA VAL A 164 13.80 -9.13 8.90
C VAL A 164 13.61 -10.65 8.89
N PRO A 165 12.86 -11.24 9.84
CA PRO A 165 12.50 -12.65 9.76
C PRO A 165 11.60 -12.92 8.56
N TYR A 166 11.72 -14.09 7.96
CA TYR A 166 10.68 -14.62 7.08
C TYR A 166 9.75 -15.48 7.93
N ILE A 167 8.46 -15.17 7.91
CA ILE A 167 7.45 -15.89 8.69
C ILE A 167 6.44 -16.55 7.73
N ASP A 168 6.41 -17.87 7.78
CA ASP A 168 5.45 -18.73 7.08
C ASP A 168 4.58 -19.54 8.05
N GLU A 169 3.74 -20.40 7.51
CA GLU A 169 2.84 -21.27 8.27
C GLU A 169 3.55 -22.26 9.20
N ALA A 170 4.83 -22.56 8.95
CA ALA A 170 5.64 -23.54 9.66
C ALA A 170 6.67 -22.91 10.62
N THR A 171 6.71 -21.58 10.68
CA THR A 171 7.73 -20.84 11.42
C THR A 171 7.62 -21.06 12.92
N THR A 172 8.74 -21.42 13.54
CA THR A 172 8.89 -21.65 14.98
C THR A 172 10.06 -20.86 15.60
N SER A 173 10.87 -20.20 14.77
CA SER A 173 11.96 -19.30 15.15
C SER A 173 11.78 -17.96 14.45
N PHE A 174 12.07 -16.86 15.14
CA PHE A 174 11.83 -15.49 14.65
C PHE A 174 13.12 -14.69 14.45
N ASP A 175 14.24 -15.37 14.13
CA ASP A 175 15.49 -14.69 13.87
C ASP A 175 15.52 -14.02 12.48
N ASN A 176 16.32 -12.96 12.35
CA ASN A 176 16.49 -12.18 11.13
C ASN A 176 17.89 -12.33 10.52
N LYS A 177 18.51 -13.50 10.72
CA LYS A 177 19.88 -13.76 10.26
C LYS A 177 19.93 -14.18 8.79
N THR A 178 18.86 -14.84 8.32
CA THR A 178 18.76 -15.36 6.96
C THR A 178 18.31 -14.26 6.00
N ASP A 179 18.89 -14.21 4.80
CA ASP A 179 18.38 -13.37 3.74
C ASP A 179 17.09 -13.95 3.17
N ILE A 180 16.03 -13.14 3.17
CA ILE A 180 14.67 -13.60 2.85
C ILE A 180 14.28 -13.38 1.39
N TRP A 181 15.15 -12.77 0.57
CA TRP A 181 14.91 -12.59 -0.86
C TRP A 181 14.51 -13.88 -1.59
N PRO A 182 15.17 -15.04 -1.38
CA PRO A 182 14.79 -16.28 -2.06
C PRO A 182 13.37 -16.74 -1.72
N MET A 183 12.90 -16.47 -0.49
CA MET A 183 11.55 -16.84 -0.06
C MET A 183 10.49 -15.90 -0.67
N ILE A 184 10.78 -14.60 -0.73
CA ILE A 184 9.93 -13.62 -1.42
C ILE A 184 9.79 -13.98 -2.91
N GLU A 185 10.90 -14.31 -3.58
CA GLU A 185 10.89 -14.79 -4.96
C GLU A 185 10.05 -16.05 -5.13
N ALA A 186 10.22 -17.03 -4.24
CA ALA A 186 9.51 -18.30 -4.30
C ALA A 186 7.99 -18.11 -4.19
N ASP A 187 7.54 -17.21 -3.31
CA ASP A 187 6.11 -16.92 -3.16
C ASP A 187 5.53 -16.14 -4.35
N PHE A 188 6.21 -15.09 -4.84
CA PHE A 188 5.75 -14.39 -6.05
C PHE A 188 5.77 -15.30 -7.28
N LYS A 189 6.77 -16.17 -7.41
CA LYS A 189 6.83 -17.16 -8.49
C LYS A 189 5.70 -18.18 -8.37
N ALA A 190 5.44 -18.71 -7.17
CA ALA A 190 4.33 -19.62 -6.95
C ALA A 190 2.99 -18.96 -7.29
N ALA A 191 2.81 -17.68 -6.98
CA ALA A 191 1.64 -16.91 -7.39
C ALA A 191 1.56 -16.76 -8.92
N TYR A 192 2.64 -16.35 -9.58
CA TYR A 192 2.71 -16.21 -11.04
C TYR A 192 2.41 -17.52 -11.79
N ASP A 193 2.87 -18.65 -11.26
CA ASP A 193 2.69 -19.96 -11.88
C ASP A 193 1.26 -20.49 -11.75
N ASN A 194 0.51 -20.09 -10.70
CA ASN A 194 -0.76 -20.71 -10.33
C ASN A 194 -1.99 -19.79 -10.39
N LEU A 195 -1.83 -18.47 -10.47
CA LEU A 195 -2.95 -17.55 -10.66
C LEU A 195 -3.45 -17.58 -12.11
N GLY A 196 -4.75 -17.34 -12.28
CA GLY A 196 -5.35 -17.09 -13.59
C GLY A 196 -4.94 -15.72 -14.16
N GLU A 197 -5.11 -15.54 -15.48
CA GLU A 197 -4.87 -14.25 -16.14
C GLU A 197 -5.89 -13.17 -15.74
N THR A 198 -7.08 -13.58 -15.30
CA THR A 198 -8.15 -12.72 -14.81
C THR A 198 -8.65 -13.23 -13.46
N GLN A 199 -9.38 -12.39 -12.73
CA GLN A 199 -10.02 -12.73 -11.47
C GLN A 199 -11.51 -12.42 -11.50
N ASN A 200 -12.26 -13.04 -10.57
CA ASN A 200 -13.69 -12.82 -10.46
C ASN A 200 -14.07 -11.46 -9.84
N MET A 201 -13.11 -10.79 -9.20
CA MET A 201 -13.27 -9.46 -8.63
C MET A 201 -12.06 -8.61 -8.96
N VAL A 202 -12.33 -7.35 -9.29
CA VAL A 202 -11.32 -6.32 -9.45
C VAL A 202 -10.70 -6.03 -8.08
N GLY A 203 -9.37 -5.94 -8.03
CA GLY A 203 -8.60 -5.82 -6.78
C GLY A 203 -7.94 -7.12 -6.31
N LYS A 204 -8.38 -8.30 -6.79
CA LYS A 204 -7.65 -9.55 -6.59
C LYS A 204 -6.41 -9.60 -7.50
N ALA A 205 -5.34 -10.20 -6.99
CA ALA A 205 -4.12 -10.38 -7.75
C ALA A 205 -4.33 -11.44 -8.83
N ASN A 206 -3.90 -11.14 -10.06
CA ASN A 206 -3.86 -12.09 -11.16
C ASN A 206 -2.39 -12.49 -11.45
N LYS A 207 -2.21 -13.40 -12.41
CA LYS A 207 -0.90 -13.83 -12.87
C LYS A 207 0.01 -12.66 -13.22
N TRP A 208 -0.50 -11.70 -14.00
CA TRP A 208 0.30 -10.60 -14.52
C TRP A 208 0.80 -9.67 -13.42
N ALA A 209 -0.04 -9.38 -12.42
CA ALA A 209 0.37 -8.67 -11.20
C ALA A 209 1.48 -9.42 -10.45
N ALA A 210 1.32 -10.73 -10.21
CA ALA A 210 2.34 -11.53 -9.54
C ALA A 210 3.69 -11.54 -10.30
N GLY A 211 3.63 -11.63 -11.64
CA GLY A 211 4.82 -11.55 -12.50
C GLY A 211 5.50 -10.18 -12.42
N ALA A 212 4.73 -9.09 -12.41
CA ALA A 212 5.27 -7.74 -12.30
C ALA A 212 5.95 -7.50 -10.95
N TYR A 213 5.38 -8.03 -9.85
CA TYR A 213 6.00 -7.99 -8.52
C TYR A 213 7.25 -8.88 -8.41
N LEU A 214 7.28 -10.03 -9.08
CA LEU A 214 8.48 -10.87 -9.17
C LEU A 214 9.60 -10.15 -9.93
N ALA A 215 9.29 -9.53 -11.07
CA ALA A 215 10.25 -8.74 -11.83
C ALA A 215 10.77 -7.54 -11.01
N LYS A 216 9.89 -6.84 -10.27
CA LYS A 216 10.27 -5.79 -9.32
C LYS A 216 11.20 -6.32 -8.23
N THR A 217 10.93 -7.50 -7.70
CA THR A 217 11.78 -8.19 -6.72
C THR A 217 13.18 -8.47 -7.27
N TYR A 218 13.29 -8.88 -8.54
CA TYR A 218 14.57 -9.04 -9.23
C TYR A 218 15.32 -7.71 -9.42
N LEU A 219 14.63 -6.62 -9.74
CA LEU A 219 15.25 -5.29 -9.84
C LEU A 219 15.90 -4.85 -8.51
N TYR A 220 15.21 -5.04 -7.38
CA TYR A 220 15.75 -4.72 -6.05
C TYR A 220 17.02 -5.52 -5.70
N GLN A 221 17.15 -6.71 -6.29
CA GLN A 221 18.33 -7.56 -6.15
C GLN A 221 19.39 -7.35 -7.24
N LYS A 222 19.19 -6.38 -8.14
CA LYS A 222 20.05 -6.12 -9.31
C LYS A 222 20.14 -7.30 -10.29
N LYS A 223 19.14 -8.19 -10.28
CA LYS A 223 18.97 -9.30 -11.24
C LYS A 223 18.29 -8.79 -12.51
N PHE A 224 18.95 -7.86 -13.20
CA PHE A 224 18.34 -7.13 -14.33
C PHE A 224 17.93 -8.02 -15.50
N ALA A 225 18.69 -9.07 -15.79
CA ALA A 225 18.36 -10.01 -16.86
C ALA A 225 17.06 -10.79 -16.57
N ASP A 226 16.91 -11.29 -15.34
CA ASP A 226 15.71 -12.01 -14.91
C ASP A 226 14.48 -11.10 -14.89
N ALA A 227 14.65 -9.86 -14.40
CA ALA A 227 13.59 -8.84 -14.43
C ALA A 227 13.15 -8.53 -15.87
N LYS A 228 14.11 -8.28 -16.76
CA LYS A 228 13.84 -7.98 -18.17
C LYS A 228 13.10 -9.13 -18.85
N ALA A 229 13.53 -10.37 -18.63
CA ALA A 229 12.89 -11.55 -19.23
C ALA A 229 11.39 -11.65 -18.87
N LEU A 230 11.03 -11.32 -17.62
CA LEU A 230 9.62 -11.25 -17.22
C LEU A 230 8.89 -10.06 -17.86
N TYR A 231 9.48 -8.86 -17.86
CA TYR A 231 8.85 -7.68 -18.46
C TYR A 231 8.63 -7.83 -19.98
N ASP A 232 9.56 -8.47 -20.69
CA ASP A 232 9.42 -8.79 -22.13
C ASP A 232 8.22 -9.70 -22.42
N VAL A 233 7.77 -10.48 -21.43
CA VAL A 233 6.55 -11.30 -21.53
C VAL A 233 5.32 -10.52 -21.05
N ILE A 234 5.42 -9.79 -19.94
CA ILE A 234 4.29 -9.12 -19.30
C ILE A 234 3.77 -7.95 -20.14
N ILE A 235 4.64 -7.09 -20.65
CA ILE A 235 4.24 -5.88 -21.39
C ILE A 235 3.35 -6.23 -22.61
N PRO A 236 3.73 -7.17 -23.50
CA PRO A 236 2.92 -7.46 -24.69
C PRO A 236 1.71 -8.36 -24.43
N ASN A 237 1.71 -9.19 -23.37
CA ASN A 237 0.67 -10.20 -23.16
C ASN A 237 -0.28 -9.89 -21.99
N GLY A 238 0.17 -9.05 -21.07
CA GLY A 238 -0.47 -8.80 -19.79
C GLY A 238 -1.84 -8.16 -19.89
N GLN A 239 -2.66 -8.47 -18.90
CA GLN A 239 -3.98 -7.88 -18.74
C GLN A 239 -4.30 -7.68 -17.27
N THR A 240 -5.20 -6.75 -17.00
CA THR A 240 -5.74 -6.47 -15.68
C THR A 240 -6.58 -7.65 -15.16
N ALA A 241 -6.93 -7.62 -13.87
CA ALA A 241 -7.81 -8.62 -13.26
C ALA A 241 -9.18 -8.76 -13.98
N ASN A 242 -9.69 -7.69 -14.60
CA ASN A 242 -10.92 -7.71 -15.42
C ASN A 242 -10.69 -7.90 -16.93
N GLY A 243 -9.48 -8.28 -17.35
CA GLY A 243 -9.20 -8.71 -18.72
C GLY A 243 -8.93 -7.58 -19.73
N LYS A 244 -8.69 -6.34 -19.29
CA LYS A 244 -8.21 -5.26 -20.17
C LYS A 244 -6.73 -5.50 -20.45
N LYS A 245 -6.32 -5.51 -21.72
CA LYS A 245 -4.88 -5.54 -22.06
C LYS A 245 -4.20 -4.32 -21.45
N TYR A 246 -2.97 -4.52 -20.96
CA TYR A 246 -2.20 -3.42 -20.38
C TYR A 246 -1.89 -2.37 -21.45
N ASP A 247 -2.12 -1.12 -21.09
CA ASP A 247 -1.85 0.05 -21.91
C ASP A 247 -1.70 1.27 -20.99
N LEU A 248 -1.02 2.31 -21.46
CA LEU A 248 -0.92 3.58 -20.75
C LEU A 248 -2.22 4.38 -20.91
N GLN A 249 -2.56 5.16 -19.89
CA GLN A 249 -3.57 6.18 -20.05
C GLN A 249 -3.13 7.24 -21.07
N ASP A 250 -4.10 7.77 -21.80
CA ASP A 250 -3.89 8.87 -22.74
C ASP A 250 -3.51 10.19 -22.03
N GLN A 251 -3.86 10.31 -20.74
CA GLN A 251 -3.54 11.46 -19.91
C GLN A 251 -3.07 11.01 -18.52
N TYR A 252 -1.92 11.52 -18.09
CA TYR A 252 -1.26 11.19 -16.82
C TYR A 252 -2.17 11.27 -15.60
N TRP A 253 -2.96 12.35 -15.50
CA TRP A 253 -3.81 12.63 -14.34
C TRP A 253 -4.94 11.61 -14.14
N LYS A 254 -5.35 10.88 -15.19
CA LYS A 254 -6.42 9.87 -15.09
C LYS A 254 -6.04 8.69 -14.20
N ASN A 255 -4.76 8.42 -13.99
CA ASN A 255 -4.35 7.37 -13.05
C ASN A 255 -4.64 7.71 -11.59
N PHE A 256 -4.88 8.99 -11.29
CA PHE A 256 -5.05 9.51 -9.93
C PHE A 256 -6.45 10.09 -9.69
N ASP A 257 -7.40 9.83 -10.60
CA ASP A 257 -8.76 10.32 -10.53
C ASP A 257 -9.75 9.15 -10.36
N VAL A 258 -10.65 9.28 -9.37
CA VAL A 258 -11.66 8.28 -9.01
C VAL A 258 -12.65 7.96 -10.14
N ALA A 259 -12.79 8.83 -11.14
CA ALA A 259 -13.62 8.58 -12.32
C ALA A 259 -12.99 7.58 -13.31
N PHE A 260 -11.69 7.30 -13.19
CA PHE A 260 -10.90 6.51 -14.15
C PHE A 260 -10.20 5.29 -13.53
N GLU A 261 -10.71 4.80 -12.40
CA GLU A 261 -10.22 3.62 -11.69
C GLU A 261 -10.16 2.35 -12.56
N ASN A 262 -9.31 1.40 -12.16
CA ASN A 262 -9.22 0.07 -12.77
C ASN A 262 -8.99 0.15 -14.31
N SER A 263 -8.12 1.09 -14.69
CA SER A 263 -7.69 1.36 -16.05
C SER A 263 -6.86 0.23 -16.65
N ALA A 264 -6.53 0.33 -17.94
CA ALA A 264 -5.58 -0.56 -18.58
C ALA A 264 -4.17 -0.46 -17.98
N GLU A 265 -3.82 0.66 -17.34
CA GLU A 265 -2.51 0.88 -16.71
C GLU A 265 -2.44 0.27 -15.29
N ALA A 266 -3.59 -0.04 -14.69
CA ALA A 266 -3.70 -0.58 -13.34
C ALA A 266 -3.30 -2.07 -13.26
N VAL A 267 -2.00 -2.33 -13.14
CA VAL A 267 -1.45 -3.69 -12.96
C VAL A 267 -2.00 -4.37 -11.71
N PHE A 268 -1.96 -3.66 -10.58
CA PHE A 268 -2.55 -4.05 -9.30
C PHE A 268 -2.85 -2.79 -8.49
N SER A 269 -4.03 -2.73 -7.89
CA SER A 269 -4.49 -1.56 -7.14
C SER A 269 -5.14 -1.99 -5.84
N GLN A 270 -4.72 -1.38 -4.74
CA GLN A 270 -5.49 -1.40 -3.50
C GLN A 270 -6.82 -0.71 -3.76
N GLN A 271 -7.93 -1.39 -3.46
CA GLN A 271 -9.26 -0.82 -3.65
C GLN A 271 -9.64 -0.04 -2.40
N THR A 272 -9.97 1.23 -2.57
CA THR A 272 -10.51 2.10 -1.50
C THR A 272 -11.86 2.63 -1.94
N GLN A 273 -12.69 3.05 -1.00
CA GLN A 273 -14.01 3.59 -1.29
C GLN A 273 -14.34 4.69 -0.27
N ALA A 274 -14.78 5.86 -0.72
CA ALA A 274 -15.39 6.82 0.19
C ALA A 274 -16.78 6.32 0.64
N SER A 275 -16.97 6.13 1.94
CA SER A 275 -18.27 5.75 2.52
C SER A 275 -18.64 6.65 3.70
N GLY A 276 -19.87 7.17 3.67
CA GLY A 276 -20.45 7.88 4.81
C GLY A 276 -20.86 6.96 5.98
N THR A 277 -20.81 5.65 5.80
CA THR A 277 -21.23 4.65 6.81
C THR A 277 -20.11 3.73 7.27
N VAL A 278 -18.97 3.73 6.56
CA VAL A 278 -17.80 2.90 6.90
C VAL A 278 -16.60 3.80 7.10
N THR A 279 -16.24 4.05 8.35
CA THR A 279 -15.07 4.84 8.72
C THR A 279 -13.79 4.20 8.19
N GLY A 280 -12.87 4.98 7.62
CA GLY A 280 -11.57 4.51 7.14
C GLY A 280 -11.62 3.67 5.86
N SER A 281 -12.73 3.73 5.11
CA SER A 281 -12.87 3.02 3.83
C SER A 281 -12.15 3.71 2.67
N ALA A 282 -11.89 5.02 2.78
CA ALA A 282 -11.12 5.79 1.81
C ALA A 282 -9.60 5.62 2.02
N GLU A 283 -8.80 6.08 1.06
CA GLU A 283 -7.34 6.16 1.23
C GLU A 283 -7.00 7.15 2.36
N THR A 284 -6.44 6.65 3.46
CA THR A 284 -6.12 7.43 4.66
C THR A 284 -4.65 7.81 4.76
N SER A 285 -3.78 7.27 3.92
CA SER A 285 -2.35 7.59 3.98
C SER A 285 -2.04 9.03 3.57
N TYR A 286 -2.85 9.64 2.71
CA TYR A 286 -2.75 11.03 2.31
C TYR A 286 -3.60 12.00 3.14
N GLU A 287 -4.19 11.55 4.27
CA GLU A 287 -5.08 12.39 5.10
C GLU A 287 -4.42 13.72 5.54
N LEU A 288 -3.09 13.72 5.72
CA LEU A 288 -2.33 14.93 6.08
C LEU A 288 -1.82 15.74 4.87
N ALA A 289 -1.82 15.14 3.68
CA ALA A 289 -1.16 15.65 2.47
C ALA A 289 -2.07 16.55 1.61
N TYR A 290 -2.84 17.41 2.26
CA TYR A 290 -3.62 18.47 1.62
C TYR A 290 -2.99 19.84 1.90
N PRO A 291 -3.26 20.87 1.07
CA PRO A 291 -2.88 22.24 1.39
C PRO A 291 -3.42 22.67 2.75
N TYR A 292 -2.66 23.50 3.48
CA TYR A 292 -3.05 23.93 4.83
C TYR A 292 -4.24 24.91 4.80
N GLY A 293 -4.30 25.76 3.78
CA GLY A 293 -5.38 26.75 3.60
C GLY A 293 -6.51 26.27 2.68
N GLY A 294 -7.36 27.18 2.23
CA GLY A 294 -8.40 26.88 1.25
C GLY A 294 -9.59 26.13 1.84
N VAL A 295 -10.16 25.20 1.07
CA VAL A 295 -11.35 24.42 1.47
C VAL A 295 -11.01 23.23 2.39
N TRP A 296 -9.74 22.85 2.50
CA TRP A 296 -9.26 21.74 3.32
C TRP A 296 -9.03 22.17 4.78
N GLY A 297 -8.41 23.35 4.98
CA GLY A 297 -8.14 23.92 6.31
C GLY A 297 -7.10 23.16 7.15
N CYS A 298 -6.51 22.10 6.58
CA CYS A 298 -5.45 21.27 7.15
C CYS A 298 -4.92 20.36 6.00
N CYS A 299 -3.67 19.87 6.02
CA CYS A 299 -2.69 20.00 7.10
C CYS A 299 -1.32 20.49 6.64
N GLY A 300 -1.06 20.52 5.33
CA GLY A 300 0.15 21.06 4.73
C GLY A 300 1.37 20.14 4.80
N PHE A 301 1.20 18.83 4.96
CA PHE A 301 2.28 17.85 4.90
C PHE A 301 2.64 17.44 3.46
N PHE A 302 3.71 16.66 3.30
CA PHE A 302 4.16 16.08 2.03
C PHE A 302 4.44 17.14 0.97
N GLN A 303 5.26 18.13 1.33
CA GLN A 303 5.44 19.33 0.55
C GLN A 303 6.52 19.15 -0.52
N PRO A 304 6.23 19.35 -1.82
CA PRO A 304 7.24 19.18 -2.87
C PRO A 304 8.49 19.99 -2.58
N SER A 305 9.66 19.37 -2.71
CA SER A 305 10.93 20.05 -2.47
C SER A 305 11.29 20.98 -3.64
N GLN A 306 12.20 21.92 -3.40
CA GLN A 306 12.75 22.72 -4.48
C GLN A 306 13.57 21.89 -5.49
N ASN A 307 14.18 20.79 -5.03
CA ASN A 307 14.92 19.87 -5.90
C ASN A 307 13.97 19.19 -6.90
N LEU A 308 12.85 18.63 -6.41
CA LEU A 308 11.82 18.02 -7.24
C LEU A 308 11.31 18.99 -8.30
N VAL A 309 10.95 20.22 -7.91
CA VAL A 309 10.49 21.25 -8.86
C VAL A 309 11.56 21.58 -9.90
N ASN A 310 12.83 21.66 -9.50
CA ASN A 310 13.93 21.89 -10.44
C ASN A 310 14.13 20.70 -11.38
N ALA A 311 13.85 19.47 -10.97
CA ALA A 311 14.02 18.26 -11.79
C ALA A 311 13.09 18.25 -13.02
N PHE A 312 12.00 19.03 -13.00
CA PHE A 312 11.13 19.24 -14.16
C PHE A 312 11.68 20.26 -15.17
N LYS A 313 12.84 20.87 -14.93
CA LYS A 313 13.48 21.74 -15.94
C LYS A 313 13.98 20.93 -17.13
N THR A 314 13.75 21.49 -18.30
CA THR A 314 14.13 20.86 -19.56
C THR A 314 15.04 21.75 -20.39
N ASP A 315 15.72 21.14 -21.36
CA ASP A 315 16.38 21.88 -22.42
C ASP A 315 15.36 22.45 -23.43
N ALA A 316 15.85 23.16 -24.45
CA ALA A 316 15.00 23.72 -25.49
C ALA A 316 14.22 22.67 -26.32
N ASN A 317 14.59 21.39 -26.24
CA ASN A 317 13.92 20.28 -26.92
C ASN A 317 12.91 19.56 -26.00
N GLY A 318 12.76 20.00 -24.75
CA GLY A 318 11.89 19.36 -23.77
C GLY A 318 12.51 18.11 -23.12
N LEU A 319 13.83 17.93 -23.20
CA LEU A 319 14.54 16.81 -22.57
C LEU A 319 15.04 17.18 -21.16
N PRO A 320 15.06 16.22 -20.21
CA PRO A 320 15.62 16.46 -18.88
C PRO A 320 17.12 16.83 -18.94
N LEU A 321 17.55 17.68 -18.02
CA LEU A 321 18.95 18.10 -17.90
C LEU A 321 19.78 17.06 -17.14
N LEU A 322 20.21 16.00 -17.85
CA LEU A 322 20.90 14.83 -17.28
C LEU A 322 22.35 15.10 -16.82
N ASP A 323 22.90 16.29 -17.08
CA ASP A 323 24.23 16.69 -16.63
C ASP A 323 24.25 17.25 -15.18
N GLY A 324 23.10 17.24 -14.51
CA GLY A 324 22.94 17.75 -13.15
C GLY A 324 22.75 19.28 -13.07
N SER A 325 22.75 19.98 -14.21
CA SER A 325 22.62 21.45 -14.24
C SER A 325 21.24 21.95 -13.82
N TYR A 326 20.23 21.06 -13.78
CA TYR A 326 18.85 21.39 -13.39
C TYR A 326 18.77 22.11 -12.03
N ASN A 327 19.67 21.79 -11.11
CA ASN A 327 19.65 22.29 -9.74
C ASN A 327 20.64 23.45 -9.48
N ASN A 328 21.37 23.92 -10.50
CA ASN A 328 22.36 25.01 -10.35
C ASN A 328 21.71 26.36 -10.02
N GLN A 329 20.46 26.55 -10.44
CA GLN A 329 19.65 27.71 -10.12
C GLN A 329 18.24 27.23 -9.81
N ASN A 330 17.62 27.77 -8.77
CA ASN A 330 16.23 27.42 -8.44
C ASN A 330 15.27 28.03 -9.46
N LEU A 331 14.21 27.30 -9.81
CA LEU A 331 13.05 27.89 -10.47
C LEU A 331 12.49 28.99 -9.55
N LYS A 332 12.14 30.14 -10.12
CA LYS A 332 11.59 31.27 -9.35
C LYS A 332 10.32 30.83 -8.61
N SER A 333 10.28 31.06 -7.30
CA SER A 333 9.15 30.75 -6.41
C SER A 333 8.70 31.96 -5.61
N ASP A 334 7.57 31.84 -4.92
CA ASP A 334 7.04 32.86 -4.00
C ASP A 334 7.52 32.69 -2.56
N GLU A 335 8.63 31.97 -2.34
CA GLU A 335 9.24 31.77 -1.03
C GLU A 335 9.51 33.12 -0.34
N GLY A 336 8.99 33.28 0.88
CA GLY A 336 9.12 34.50 1.66
C GLY A 336 8.22 35.67 1.22
N ILE A 337 7.42 35.52 0.16
CA ILE A 337 6.53 36.57 -0.36
C ILE A 337 5.11 36.37 0.18
N THR A 338 4.45 37.43 0.67
CA THR A 338 3.06 37.28 1.15
C THR A 338 2.08 37.10 -0.02
N SER A 339 0.95 36.43 0.20
CA SER A 339 -0.06 36.25 -0.85
C SER A 339 -0.70 37.55 -1.34
N SER A 340 -0.61 38.64 -0.57
CA SER A 340 -1.06 39.99 -0.99
C SER A 340 -0.04 40.72 -1.86
N ASP A 341 1.26 40.39 -1.76
CA ASP A 341 2.30 41.07 -2.53
C ASP A 341 2.32 40.58 -3.98
N PRO A 342 2.64 41.43 -4.97
CA PRO A 342 2.72 41.01 -6.37
C PRO A 342 3.78 39.90 -6.58
N PHE A 343 3.41 38.86 -7.34
CA PHE A 343 4.32 37.81 -7.77
C PHE A 343 3.97 37.37 -9.20
N THR A 344 5.00 37.02 -9.97
CA THR A 344 4.85 36.49 -11.34
C THR A 344 5.84 35.37 -11.52
N ASN A 345 5.33 34.21 -11.94
CA ASN A 345 6.11 33.03 -12.25
C ASN A 345 7.12 33.30 -13.37
N ASP A 346 8.20 32.52 -13.37
CA ASP A 346 9.08 32.43 -14.53
C ASP A 346 8.36 31.72 -15.67
N VAL A 347 8.31 32.37 -16.83
CA VAL A 347 7.71 31.87 -18.08
C VAL A 347 8.75 31.62 -19.17
N THR A 348 10.03 31.77 -18.84
CA THR A 348 11.16 31.69 -19.78
C THR A 348 11.94 30.39 -19.65
N THR A 349 12.01 29.80 -18.45
CA THR A 349 12.61 28.48 -18.24
C THR A 349 11.71 27.40 -18.85
N PRO A 350 12.22 26.55 -19.76
CA PRO A 350 11.49 25.38 -20.25
C PRO A 350 11.24 24.38 -19.12
N LEU A 351 10.00 23.89 -19.02
CA LEU A 351 9.55 22.98 -17.98
C LEU A 351 8.77 21.83 -18.61
N ASP A 352 8.92 20.64 -18.05
CA ASP A 352 8.01 19.53 -18.31
C ASP A 352 6.63 19.83 -17.70
N PRO A 353 5.53 19.77 -18.48
CA PRO A 353 4.21 20.17 -18.03
C PRO A 353 3.64 19.29 -16.92
N ARG A 354 4.23 18.13 -16.64
CA ARG A 354 3.84 17.28 -15.51
C ARG A 354 4.12 17.95 -14.16
N LEU A 355 5.00 18.94 -14.09
CA LEU A 355 5.24 19.73 -12.88
C LEU A 355 3.94 20.28 -12.29
N ASP A 356 3.04 20.79 -13.14
CA ASP A 356 1.78 21.39 -12.68
C ASP A 356 0.73 20.34 -12.28
N TRP A 357 1.01 19.05 -12.47
CA TRP A 357 0.24 17.93 -11.88
C TRP A 357 0.91 17.35 -10.64
N THR A 358 2.15 17.73 -10.34
CA THR A 358 2.95 17.20 -9.22
C THR A 358 3.10 18.20 -8.07
N ALA A 359 3.11 19.51 -8.34
CA ALA A 359 3.28 20.54 -7.33
C ALA A 359 2.29 21.69 -7.49
N GLY A 360 1.66 22.08 -6.39
CA GLY A 360 0.90 23.33 -6.31
C GLY A 360 1.83 24.53 -6.28
N ARG A 361 1.72 25.44 -7.26
CA ARG A 361 2.56 26.65 -7.38
C ARG A 361 1.70 27.90 -7.44
N ARG A 362 2.09 28.97 -6.73
CA ARG A 362 1.36 30.25 -6.75
C ARG A 362 1.06 30.72 -8.17
N GLY A 363 -0.19 31.11 -8.43
CA GLY A 363 -0.59 31.60 -9.75
C GLY A 363 -0.89 30.50 -10.79
N VAL A 364 -0.69 29.23 -10.46
CA VAL A 364 -1.03 28.07 -11.30
C VAL A 364 -2.35 27.44 -10.82
N PRO A 365 -3.22 26.95 -11.72
CA PRO A 365 -4.42 26.21 -11.33
C PRO A 365 -4.09 25.01 -10.44
N TYR A 366 -4.81 24.88 -9.34
CA TYR A 366 -4.76 23.75 -8.42
C TYR A 366 -6.03 22.92 -8.61
N TRP A 367 -5.94 21.97 -9.56
CA TRP A 367 -7.08 21.19 -10.04
C TRP A 367 -8.29 22.08 -10.37
N ASP A 368 -9.46 21.80 -9.81
CA ASP A 368 -10.71 22.56 -9.94
C ASP A 368 -10.97 23.52 -8.76
N TYR A 369 -10.05 23.63 -7.81
CA TYR A 369 -10.14 24.50 -6.63
C TYR A 369 -9.69 25.96 -6.89
N GLY A 370 -9.42 26.30 -8.15
CA GLY A 370 -8.96 27.62 -8.57
C GLY A 370 -7.44 27.76 -8.57
N THR A 371 -6.96 29.00 -8.61
CA THR A 371 -5.53 29.29 -8.67
C THR A 371 -4.91 29.23 -7.28
N HIS A 372 -3.77 28.54 -7.14
CA HIS A 372 -3.04 28.48 -5.89
C HIS A 372 -2.62 29.90 -5.43
N PRO A 373 -3.02 30.37 -4.24
CA PRO A 373 -2.78 31.74 -3.79
C PRO A 373 -1.37 31.96 -3.21
N GLY A 374 -0.56 30.91 -3.14
CA GLY A 374 0.78 30.94 -2.57
C GLY A 374 0.76 30.76 -1.07
N ARG A 375 1.57 31.55 -0.36
CA ARG A 375 1.78 31.47 1.09
C ARG A 375 0.54 31.22 1.96
N SER A 376 -0.64 31.77 1.66
CA SER A 376 -1.85 31.54 2.46
C SER A 376 -2.36 30.09 2.48
N TRP A 377 -1.87 29.21 1.61
CA TRP A 377 -2.11 27.77 1.65
C TRP A 377 -0.97 26.97 2.29
N ILE A 378 0.11 27.64 2.68
CA ILE A 378 1.29 27.03 3.30
C ILE A 378 1.35 27.46 4.77
N ARG A 379 1.51 26.48 5.67
CA ARG A 379 1.53 26.74 7.11
C ARG A 379 2.78 27.52 7.54
N ASP A 380 3.96 27.04 7.15
CA ASP A 380 5.24 27.66 7.43
C ASP A 380 6.21 27.46 6.24
N GLN A 381 6.30 28.45 5.34
CA GLN A 381 7.18 28.38 4.18
C GLN A 381 8.66 28.19 4.56
N ALA A 382 9.12 28.78 5.68
CA ALA A 382 10.53 28.68 6.07
C ALA A 382 10.92 27.24 6.46
N TYR A 383 9.94 26.43 6.87
CA TYR A 383 10.12 25.01 7.16
C TYR A 383 9.74 24.11 5.96
N ALA A 384 8.62 24.41 5.31
CA ALA A 384 7.94 23.53 4.36
C ALA A 384 8.20 23.86 2.88
N GLY A 385 8.82 24.99 2.58
CA GLY A 385 8.95 25.52 1.23
C GLY A 385 7.66 26.16 0.69
N PRO A 386 7.68 26.63 -0.58
CA PRO A 386 6.61 27.46 -1.13
C PRO A 386 5.53 26.68 -1.89
N TYR A 387 5.74 25.38 -2.13
CA TYR A 387 4.86 24.53 -2.92
C TYR A 387 3.79 23.89 -2.04
N SER A 388 2.72 23.35 -2.65
CA SER A 388 1.73 22.46 -1.99
C SER A 388 1.79 21.05 -2.57
N PRO A 389 1.48 19.97 -1.82
CA PRO A 389 1.20 18.65 -2.40
C PRO A 389 0.10 18.79 -3.45
N LYS A 390 0.14 17.99 -4.51
CA LYS A 390 -0.86 17.99 -5.57
C LYS A 390 -0.96 16.61 -6.20
#